data_AF-A0A1Y4D848-F1
#
_entry.id   AF-A0A1Y4D848-F1
#
_cell.length_a   1.000
_cell.length_b   1.000
_cell.length_c   1.000
_cell.angle_alpha   90.00
_cell.angle_beta   90.00
_cell.angle_gamma   90.00
#
_symmetry.space_group_name_H-M   'P 1'
#
loop_
_entity.id
_entity.type
_entity.pdbx_description
1 polymer ?
#
loop_
_entity_poly.entity_id
_entity_poly.type
_entity_poly.pdbx_seq_one_letter_code
_entity_poly.pdbx_strand_id
1 'polypeptide(L)'
;MQHFTSATLYDAEERTETPLREGMTLSVPANTSGRYFLRAGTPTGNEVLNASDIQIYTLSGNRVMVASATPLKDIRVYNLSGALMKHVQAGVCSFELYLPDGIYIVKAENANGEVETAKVAVR
;
A
#
# COMPACT_ATOMS: atom_id res chain seq x y z
N MET A 1 17.18 19.96 17.97
CA MET A 1 17.52 19.94 16.53
C MET A 1 17.66 18.48 16.15
N GLN A 2 16.81 17.95 15.27
CA GLN A 2 16.96 16.57 14.80
C GLN A 2 17.99 16.56 13.67
N HIS A 3 19.09 15.86 13.87
CA HIS A 3 20.08 15.61 12.83
C HIS A 3 19.55 14.49 11.92
N PHE A 4 19.33 14.78 10.65
CA PHE A 4 19.01 13.77 9.63
C PHE A 4 20.30 13.03 9.26
N THR A 5 20.55 11.83 9.80
CA THR A 5 21.89 11.19 9.72
C THR A 5 21.95 9.82 9.04
N SER A 6 20.97 9.41 8.25
CA SER A 6 21.01 8.07 7.60
C SER A 6 20.50 8.00 6.16
N ALA A 7 20.79 9.00 5.34
CA ALA A 7 20.52 8.89 3.91
C ALA A 7 21.60 8.03 3.21
N THR A 8 21.18 7.12 2.34
CA THR A 8 22.04 6.31 1.48
C THR A 8 21.58 6.38 0.02
N LEU A 9 22.52 6.25 -0.91
CA LEU A 9 22.23 5.93 -2.31
C LEU A 9 22.29 4.41 -2.47
N TYR A 10 21.15 3.80 -2.76
CA TYR A 10 21.04 2.37 -3.06
C TYR A 10 21.21 2.13 -4.55
N ASP A 11 22.15 1.25 -4.92
CA ASP A 11 22.30 0.69 -6.26
C ASP A 11 21.57 -0.64 -6.32
N ALA A 12 20.48 -0.73 -7.09
CA ALA A 12 19.64 -1.92 -7.19
C ALA A 12 20.28 -3.05 -8.00
N GLU A 13 21.23 -2.74 -8.88
CA GLU A 13 21.93 -3.74 -9.69
C GLU A 13 23.01 -4.43 -8.85
N GLU A 14 23.86 -3.65 -8.19
CA GLU A 14 24.93 -4.17 -7.31
C GLU A 14 24.43 -4.55 -5.92
N ARG A 15 23.22 -4.09 -5.55
CA ARG A 15 22.61 -4.24 -4.22
C ARG A 15 23.47 -3.68 -3.10
N THR A 16 24.08 -2.52 -3.34
CA THR A 16 24.95 -1.84 -2.40
C THR A 16 24.35 -0.51 -1.94
N GLU A 17 24.79 -0.04 -0.78
CA GLU A 17 24.38 1.26 -0.22
C GLU A 17 25.60 2.14 -0.01
N THR A 18 25.54 3.36 -0.55
CA THR A 18 26.56 4.40 -0.33
C THR A 18 26.03 5.44 0.66
N PRO A 19 26.63 5.58 1.85
CA PRO A 19 26.23 6.61 2.81
C PRO A 19 26.40 8.02 2.24
N LEU A 20 25.37 8.85 2.41
CA LEU A 20 25.37 10.24 1.95
C LEU A 20 25.70 11.19 3.11
N ARG A 21 26.39 12.28 2.78
CA ARG A 21 26.76 13.35 3.72
C ARG A 21 26.45 14.70 3.08
N GLU A 22 26.24 15.71 3.92
CA GLU A 22 26.04 17.08 3.45
C GLU A 22 27.23 17.55 2.60
N GLY A 23 26.94 18.19 1.46
CA GLY A 23 27.95 18.66 0.50
C GLY A 23 28.57 17.57 -0.37
N MET A 24 28.11 16.31 -0.31
CA MET A 24 28.61 15.23 -1.16
C MET A 24 28.06 15.32 -2.58
N THR A 25 28.95 15.20 -3.57
CA THR A 25 28.59 15.05 -4.99
C THR A 25 28.89 13.62 -5.43
N LEU A 26 27.94 12.99 -6.14
CA LEU A 26 28.06 11.65 -6.72
C LEU A 26 27.81 11.71 -8.21
N SER A 27 28.58 10.92 -8.97
CA SER A 27 28.33 10.69 -10.39
C SER A 27 27.72 9.31 -10.58
N VAL A 28 26.65 9.26 -11.37
CA VAL A 28 26.02 8.01 -11.79
C VAL A 28 26.16 7.88 -13.31
N PRO A 29 26.31 6.66 -13.85
CA PRO A 29 26.32 6.46 -15.30
C PRO A 29 25.00 6.93 -15.93
N ALA A 30 25.07 7.37 -17.19
CA ALA A 30 23.87 7.66 -17.97
C ALA A 30 23.10 6.36 -18.29
N ASN A 31 21.81 6.49 -18.65
CA ASN A 31 20.93 5.39 -19.07
C ASN A 31 20.67 4.29 -18.03
N THR A 32 20.83 4.57 -16.74
CA THR A 32 20.58 3.62 -15.64
C THR A 32 19.18 3.81 -15.02
N SER A 33 18.14 3.90 -15.85
CA SER A 33 16.77 4.14 -15.36
C SER A 33 16.35 3.02 -14.39
N GLY A 34 15.90 3.42 -13.20
CA GLY A 34 15.46 2.48 -12.15
C GLY A 34 16.59 1.75 -11.41
N ARG A 35 17.87 2.13 -11.59
CA ARG A 35 18.99 1.51 -10.85
C ARG A 35 19.25 2.16 -9.49
N TYR A 36 19.25 3.49 -9.41
CA TYR A 36 19.66 4.21 -8.20
C TYR A 36 18.48 4.82 -7.45
N PHE A 37 18.44 4.62 -6.13
CA PHE A 37 17.38 5.12 -5.24
C PHE A 37 17.97 5.82 -4.02
N LEU A 38 17.39 6.94 -3.61
CA LEU A 38 17.67 7.51 -2.29
C LEU A 38 16.87 6.73 -1.24
N ARG A 39 17.55 6.26 -0.20
CA ARG A 39 16.93 5.67 0.99
C ARG A 39 17.27 6.53 2.19
N ALA A 40 16.31 6.76 3.06
CA ALA A 40 16.53 7.42 4.34
C ALA A 40 15.70 6.71 5.41
N GLY A 41 16.17 6.72 6.66
CA GLY A 41 15.41 6.18 7.79
C GLY A 41 14.13 6.95 8.11
N THR A 42 13.92 8.12 7.49
CA THR A 42 12.74 8.96 7.64
C THR A 42 12.02 9.05 6.29
N PRO A 43 10.70 8.84 6.25
CA PRO A 43 9.88 9.09 5.07
C PRO A 43 10.18 10.48 4.50
N THR A 44 10.42 10.54 3.19
CA THR A 44 10.81 11.80 2.52
C THR A 44 9.63 12.76 2.32
N GLY A 45 8.42 12.34 2.70
CA GLY A 45 7.18 13.10 2.47
C GLY A 45 6.67 12.98 1.03
N ASN A 46 7.33 12.17 0.20
CA ASN A 46 6.85 11.74 -1.11
C ASN A 46 6.08 10.42 -1.04
N GLU A 47 6.08 9.73 0.11
CA GLU A 47 5.12 8.68 0.39
C GLU A 47 3.75 9.34 0.60
N VAL A 48 2.69 8.80 -0.02
CA VAL A 48 1.32 9.23 0.30
C VAL A 48 1.07 8.84 1.76
N LEU A 49 1.30 9.77 2.69
CA LEU A 49 1.05 9.59 4.12
C LEU A 49 -0.44 9.64 4.48
N ASN A 50 -1.32 9.77 3.48
CA ASN A 50 -2.73 9.43 3.64
C ASN A 50 -2.86 7.91 3.48
N ALA A 51 -2.30 7.15 4.43
CA ALA A 51 -2.72 5.77 4.59
C ALA A 51 -4.21 5.83 4.93
N SER A 52 -5.05 5.31 4.05
CA SER A 52 -6.49 5.28 4.32
C SER A 52 -6.75 4.66 5.70
N ASP A 53 -7.72 5.18 6.45
CA ASP A 53 -8.17 4.52 7.68
C ASP A 53 -8.71 3.11 7.37
N ILE A 54 -9.06 2.86 6.11
CA ILE A 54 -9.54 1.58 5.61
C ILE A 54 -8.36 0.71 5.17
N GLN A 55 -8.27 -0.48 5.75
CA GLN A 55 -7.31 -1.52 5.38
C GLN A 55 -8.04 -2.71 4.74
N ILE A 56 -7.50 -3.19 3.62
CA ILE A 56 -8.03 -4.34 2.89
C ILE A 56 -6.89 -5.31 2.61
N TYR A 57 -6.96 -6.52 3.16
CA TYR A 57 -5.90 -7.51 2.99
C TYR A 57 -6.41 -8.94 3.03
N THR A 58 -5.67 -9.83 2.37
CA THR A 58 -5.97 -11.27 2.32
C THR A 58 -5.49 -11.95 3.60
N LEU A 59 -6.33 -12.82 4.15
CA LEU A 59 -6.03 -13.75 5.23
C LEU A 59 -5.89 -15.17 4.66
N SER A 60 -5.31 -16.09 5.42
CA SER A 60 -5.24 -17.49 5.02
C SER A 60 -6.62 -18.13 4.90
N GLY A 61 -6.77 -19.04 3.94
CA GLY A 61 -7.97 -19.87 3.78
C GLY A 61 -9.14 -19.10 3.20
N ASN A 62 -8.97 -18.52 2.01
CA ASN A 62 -10.08 -17.96 1.23
C ASN A 62 -10.77 -16.73 1.87
N ARG A 63 -10.01 -15.95 2.63
CA ARG A 63 -10.54 -14.84 3.43
C ARG A 63 -9.91 -13.51 3.09
N VAL A 64 -10.71 -12.45 3.15
CA VAL A 64 -10.26 -11.07 3.02
C VAL A 64 -10.83 -10.27 4.19
N MET A 65 -9.97 -9.57 4.92
CA MET A 65 -10.39 -8.64 5.96
C MET A 65 -10.51 -7.24 5.37
N VAL A 66 -11.62 -6.58 5.66
CA VAL A 66 -11.80 -5.14 5.49
C VAL A 66 -11.94 -4.54 6.88
N ALA A 67 -11.06 -3.64 7.26
CA ALA A 67 -11.07 -2.99 8.58
C ALA A 67 -10.96 -1.47 8.41
N SER A 68 -11.54 -0.73 9.35
CA SER A 68 -11.50 0.73 9.36
C SER A 68 -11.59 1.25 10.79
N ALA A 69 -10.96 2.40 11.08
CA ALA A 69 -11.07 3.06 12.38
C ALA A 69 -12.52 3.53 12.66
N THR A 70 -13.24 3.92 11.62
CA THR A 70 -14.68 4.22 11.68
C THR A 70 -15.51 3.11 11.06
N PRO A 71 -16.79 2.95 11.45
CA PRO A 71 -17.64 1.89 10.90
C PRO A 71 -17.67 1.91 9.38
N LEU A 72 -17.47 0.75 8.77
CA LEU A 72 -17.66 0.57 7.34
C LEU A 72 -19.13 0.78 7.00
N LYS A 73 -19.41 1.38 5.85
CA LYS A 73 -20.75 1.67 5.33
C LYS A 73 -21.08 0.80 4.12
N ASP A 74 -20.15 0.65 3.19
CA ASP A 74 -20.33 -0.09 1.95
C ASP A 74 -19.06 -0.87 1.59
N ILE A 75 -19.19 -2.13 1.21
CA ILE A 75 -18.10 -2.98 0.71
C ILE A 75 -18.58 -3.65 -0.57
N ARG A 76 -17.84 -3.45 -1.67
CA ARG A 76 -18.13 -4.03 -2.99
C ARG A 76 -16.94 -4.85 -3.47
N VAL A 77 -17.21 -6.05 -3.95
CA VAL A 77 -16.21 -6.98 -4.48
C VAL A 77 -16.49 -7.21 -5.94
N TYR A 78 -15.49 -6.99 -6.78
CA TYR A 78 -15.53 -7.22 -8.22
C TYR A 78 -14.51 -8.28 -8.61
N ASN A 79 -14.84 -9.11 -9.60
CA ASN A 79 -13.86 -9.97 -10.24
C ASN A 79 -13.02 -9.20 -11.26
N LEU A 80 -12.03 -9.87 -11.87
CA LEU A 80 -11.16 -9.28 -12.90
C LEU A 80 -11.91 -8.81 -14.17
N SER A 81 -13.09 -9.33 -14.46
CA SER A 81 -13.91 -8.83 -15.59
C SER A 81 -14.72 -7.58 -15.22
N GLY A 82 -14.58 -7.06 -14.01
CA GLY A 82 -15.33 -5.91 -13.50
C GLY A 82 -16.77 -6.22 -13.08
N ALA A 83 -17.16 -7.50 -13.03
CA ALA A 83 -18.49 -7.90 -12.59
C ALA A 83 -18.58 -7.84 -11.06
N LEU A 84 -19.66 -7.25 -10.54
CA LEU A 84 -19.95 -7.19 -9.11
C LEU A 84 -20.31 -8.58 -8.59
N MET A 85 -19.50 -9.11 -7.68
CA MET A 85 -19.71 -10.41 -7.05
C MET A 85 -20.36 -10.33 -5.68
N LYS A 86 -20.05 -9.29 -4.91
CA LYS A 86 -20.60 -9.11 -3.56
C LYS A 86 -20.77 -7.63 -3.23
N HIS A 87 -21.82 -7.32 -2.50
CA HIS A 87 -22.12 -6.00 -1.99
C HIS A 87 -22.64 -6.15 -0.56
N VAL A 88 -22.00 -5.48 0.38
CA VAL A 88 -22.31 -5.55 1.82
C VAL A 88 -22.46 -4.14 2.35
N GLN A 89 -23.60 -3.86 2.96
CA GLN A 89 -23.74 -2.70 3.83
C GLN A 89 -23.33 -3.11 5.23
N ALA A 90 -22.26 -2.51 5.72
CA ALA A 90 -21.74 -2.77 7.06
C ALA A 90 -22.14 -1.63 8.00
N GLY A 91 -22.06 -1.89 9.31
CA GLY A 91 -22.18 -0.89 10.37
C GLY A 91 -21.16 -1.15 11.48
N VAL A 92 -20.08 -1.85 11.13
CA VAL A 92 -19.05 -2.37 12.02
C VAL A 92 -17.67 -1.94 11.51
N CYS A 93 -16.68 -1.86 12.40
CA CYS A 93 -15.33 -1.41 12.06
C CYS A 93 -14.51 -2.47 11.31
N SER A 94 -14.93 -3.73 11.28
CA SER A 94 -14.29 -4.78 10.49
C SER A 94 -15.29 -5.79 9.94
N PHE A 95 -15.00 -6.32 8.76
CA PHE A 95 -15.83 -7.30 8.08
C PHE A 95 -14.96 -8.31 7.35
N GLU A 96 -15.22 -9.60 7.58
CA GLU A 96 -14.51 -10.70 6.93
C GLU A 96 -15.32 -11.21 5.72
N LEU A 97 -14.67 -11.21 4.56
CA LEU A 97 -15.20 -11.75 3.32
C LEU A 97 -14.64 -13.15 3.09
N TYR A 98 -15.50 -14.06 2.67
CA TYR A 98 -15.12 -15.38 2.16
C TYR A 98 -15.23 -15.37 0.65
N LEU A 99 -14.11 -15.59 -0.05
CA LEU A 99 -13.97 -15.53 -1.50
C LEU A 99 -13.22 -16.77 -2.00
N PRO A 100 -13.65 -17.41 -3.10
CA PRO A 100 -12.86 -18.46 -3.75
C PRO A 100 -11.48 -17.97 -4.19
N ASP A 101 -10.60 -18.91 -4.54
CA ASP A 101 -9.28 -18.60 -5.10
C ASP A 101 -9.42 -17.70 -6.33
N GLY A 102 -8.66 -16.62 -6.38
CA GLY A 102 -8.76 -15.67 -7.47
C GLY A 102 -8.22 -14.28 -7.15
N ILE A 103 -8.35 -13.38 -8.12
CA ILE A 103 -7.99 -11.97 -7.97
C ILE A 103 -9.27 -11.14 -8.00
N TYR A 104 -9.37 -10.23 -7.04
CA TYR A 104 -10.54 -9.37 -6.86
C TYR A 104 -10.12 -7.91 -6.67
N ILE A 105 -11.04 -7.01 -7.01
CA ILE A 105 -10.99 -5.61 -6.59
C ILE A 105 -12.02 -5.44 -5.49
N VAL A 106 -11.58 -5.02 -4.31
CA VAL A 106 -12.45 -4.72 -3.17
C VAL A 106 -12.44 -3.22 -2.98
N LYS A 107 -13.62 -2.61 -3.06
CA LYS A 107 -13.84 -1.19 -2.77
C LYS A 107 -14.64 -1.09 -1.48
N ALA A 108 -14.14 -0.32 -0.52
CA ALA A 108 -14.81 -0.10 0.76
C ALA A 108 -14.98 1.40 1.01
N GLU A 109 -16.10 1.76 1.62
CA GLU A 109 -16.44 3.12 2.08
C GLU A 109 -16.74 3.06 3.57
N ASN A 110 -16.18 3.99 4.35
CA ASN A 110 -16.51 4.13 5.77
C ASN A 110 -17.60 5.20 6.02
N ALA A 111 -18.08 5.31 7.26
CA ALA A 111 -19.15 6.23 7.63
C ALA A 111 -18.77 7.71 7.43
N ASN A 112 -17.47 8.04 7.38
CA ASN A 112 -16.97 9.39 7.10
C ASN A 112 -16.94 9.69 5.59
N GLY A 113 -17.28 8.73 4.74
CA GLY A 113 -17.25 8.86 3.28
C GLY A 113 -15.86 8.67 2.67
N GLU A 114 -14.88 8.23 3.45
CA GLU A 114 -13.58 7.82 2.91
C GLU A 114 -13.75 6.52 2.13
N VAL A 115 -13.00 6.39 1.04
CA VAL A 115 -13.10 5.27 0.11
C VAL A 115 -11.72 4.73 -0.18
N GLU A 116 -11.54 3.43 0.01
CA GLU A 116 -10.32 2.71 -0.36
C GLU A 116 -10.63 1.59 -1.35
N THR A 117 -9.70 1.35 -2.27
CA THR A 117 -9.82 0.27 -3.26
C THR A 117 -8.53 -0.53 -3.33
N ALA A 118 -8.62 -1.83 -3.06
CA ALA A 118 -7.47 -2.73 -3.10
C ALA A 118 -7.69 -3.88 -4.08
N LYS A 119 -6.61 -4.25 -4.77
CA LYS A 119 -6.52 -5.53 -5.48
C LYS A 119 -6.02 -6.60 -4.51
N VAL A 120 -6.80 -7.65 -4.33
CA VAL A 120 -6.46 -8.78 -3.46
C VAL A 120 -6.32 -10.06 -4.27
N ALA A 121 -5.37 -10.90 -3.89
CA ALA A 121 -5.18 -12.24 -4.46
C ALA A 121 -5.45 -13.27 -3.37
N VAL A 122 -6.55 -13.99 -3.51
CA VAL A 122 -7.06 -14.96 -2.54
C VAL A 122 -6.54 -16.35 -2.88
N ARG A 123 -6.03 -17.05 -1.85
CA ARG A 123 -5.42 -18.37 -1.90
C ARG A 123 -5.68 -19.13 -0.60
#